data_AF-A0A1G1PLI2-F1
#
_entry.id   AF-A0A1G1PLI2-F1
#
_cell.length_a   1.000
_cell.length_b   1.000
_cell.length_c   1.000
_cell.angle_alpha   90.00
_cell.angle_beta   90.00
_cell.angle_gamma   90.00
#
_symmetry.space_group_name_H-M   'P 1'
#
loop_
_entity.id
_entity.type
_entity.pdbx_description
1 polymer ?
#
loop_
_entity_poly.entity_id
_entity_poly.type
_entity_poly.pdbx_seq_one_letter_code
_entity_poly.pdbx_strand_id
1 'polypeptide(L)'
;MIHFHKAVEEIYLKDTRYKVDSYEFILQALRFTQRKLKKQGHLSGKELAGGCAKFAIEQYGPMAKAVLKHWGITKTQDFGNIVNNMIDAKLLSKTESDSIEDFKDVYNFDIVFGNIWDKSAINRNINRKSLQGPH
;
A
#
# COMPACT_ATOMS: atom_id res chain seq x y z
N MET A 1 10.85 17.42 7.66
CA MET A 1 10.44 17.20 6.26
C MET A 1 11.63 17.13 5.31
N ILE A 2 12.59 18.06 5.35
CA ILE A 2 13.78 18.08 4.46
C ILE A 2 14.58 16.76 4.48
N HIS A 3 14.74 16.14 5.66
CA HIS A 3 15.49 14.88 5.79
C HIS A 3 14.88 13.69 5.02
N PHE A 4 13.54 13.62 4.95
CA PHE A 4 12.88 12.50 4.26
C PHE A 4 13.05 12.60 2.75
N HIS A 5 12.78 13.77 2.16
CA HIS A 5 12.92 13.97 0.72
C HIS A 5 14.35 13.65 0.24
N LYS A 6 15.36 14.18 0.94
CA LYS A 6 16.76 13.91 0.60
C LYS A 6 17.10 12.41 0.69
N ALA A 7 16.65 11.73 1.74
CA ALA A 7 16.88 10.29 1.87
C ALA A 7 16.21 9.51 0.73
N VAL A 8 14.98 9.87 0.33
CA VAL A 8 14.28 9.21 -0.79
C VAL A 8 14.96 9.49 -2.12
N GLU A 9 15.46 10.71 -2.34
CA GLU A 9 16.27 11.02 -3.53
C GLU A 9 17.53 10.13 -3.60
N GLU A 10 18.25 9.99 -2.49
CA GLU A 10 19.43 9.12 -2.41
C GLU A 10 19.08 7.64 -2.63
N ILE A 11 17.93 7.18 -2.14
CA ILE A 11 17.44 5.83 -2.42
C ILE A 11 17.13 5.68 -3.91
N TYR A 12 16.40 6.62 -4.50
CA TYR A 12 16.00 6.56 -5.91
C TYR A 12 17.21 6.50 -6.86
N LEU A 13 18.28 7.23 -6.52
CA LEU A 13 19.54 7.18 -7.28
C LEU A 13 20.22 5.80 -7.21
N LYS A 14 19.96 4.99 -6.18
CA LYS A 14 20.49 3.61 -6.03
C LYS A 14 19.57 2.55 -6.62
N ASP A 15 18.25 2.76 -6.53
CA ASP A 15 17.23 1.84 -7.02
C ASP A 15 16.11 2.60 -7.73
N THR A 16 16.23 2.67 -9.06
CA THR A 16 15.29 3.37 -9.93
C THR A 16 14.05 2.55 -10.27
N ARG A 17 13.91 1.32 -9.74
CA ARG A 17 12.72 0.47 -9.99
C ARG A 17 11.45 1.09 -9.44
N TYR A 18 11.57 1.88 -8.37
CA TYR A 18 10.44 2.46 -7.65
C TYR A 18 10.53 3.99 -7.64
N LYS A 19 9.42 4.68 -7.96
CA LYS A 19 9.38 6.15 -7.98
C LYS A 19 9.36 6.74 -6.57
N VAL A 20 9.77 8.00 -6.43
CA VAL A 20 9.75 8.75 -5.15
C VAL A 20 8.41 8.61 -4.40
N ASP A 21 7.29 8.68 -5.12
CA ASP A 21 5.93 8.54 -4.56
C ASP A 21 5.69 7.19 -3.86
N SER A 22 6.36 6.11 -4.27
CA SER A 22 6.17 4.79 -3.66
C SER A 22 6.63 4.75 -2.20
N TYR A 23 7.67 5.52 -1.86
CA TYR A 23 8.23 5.59 -0.51
C TYR A 23 7.29 6.33 0.43
N GLU A 24 6.69 7.43 -0.04
CA GLU A 24 5.65 8.16 0.68
C GLU A 24 4.40 7.29 0.86
N PHE A 25 3.98 6.57 -0.20
CA PHE A 25 2.87 5.62 -0.13
C PHE A 25 3.08 4.56 0.95
N ILE A 26 4.27 3.94 1.04
CA ILE A 26 4.56 2.94 2.08
C ILE A 26 4.46 3.51 3.49
N LEU A 27 4.98 4.73 3.74
CA LEU A 27 4.85 5.37 5.04
C LEU A 27 3.39 5.62 5.42
N GLN A 28 2.59 6.11 4.47
CA GLN A 28 1.18 6.37 4.72
C GLN A 28 0.39 5.07 4.95
N ALA A 29 0.65 4.03 4.14
CA ALA A 29 0.04 2.71 4.30
C ALA A 29 0.41 2.06 5.63
N LEU A 30 1.66 2.19 6.08
CA LEU A 30 2.12 1.71 7.38
C LEU A 30 1.36 2.39 8.52
N ARG A 31 1.28 3.73 8.51
CA ARG A 31 0.53 4.51 9.52
C ARG A 31 -0.96 4.17 9.49
N PHE A 32 -1.54 4.05 8.31
CA PHE A 32 -2.93 3.63 8.11
C PHE A 32 -3.19 2.28 8.78
N THR A 33 -2.30 1.31 8.56
CA THR A 33 -2.44 -0.05 9.04
C THR A 33 -2.27 -0.14 10.55
N GLN A 34 -1.27 0.53 11.11
CA GLN A 34 -1.08 0.66 12.57
C GLN A 34 -2.33 1.22 13.25
N ARG A 35 -2.91 2.32 12.72
CA ARG A 35 -4.15 2.90 13.26
C ARG A 35 -5.31 1.91 13.19
N LYS A 36 -5.49 1.24 12.05
CA LYS A 36 -6.61 0.31 11.82
C LYS A 36 -6.52 -0.94 12.71
N LEU A 37 -5.32 -1.42 12.99
CA LEU A 37 -5.07 -2.55 13.89
C LEU A 37 -4.95 -2.14 15.36
N LYS A 38 -5.02 -0.84 15.67
CA LYS A 38 -4.74 -0.28 17.01
C LYS A 38 -3.41 -0.79 17.59
N LYS A 39 -2.41 -0.99 16.72
CA LYS A 39 -1.09 -1.52 17.06
C LYS A 39 -0.05 -0.41 16.97
N GLN A 40 0.76 -0.28 18.01
CA GLN A 40 1.93 0.59 18.02
C GLN A 40 3.15 -0.22 17.58
N GLY A 41 3.98 0.34 16.68
CA GLY A 41 5.25 -0.29 16.27
C GLY A 41 5.13 -1.27 15.10
N HIS A 42 5.84 -2.38 15.18
CA HIS A 42 6.16 -3.24 14.04
C HIS A 42 4.93 -3.96 13.42
N LEU A 43 4.89 -4.01 12.09
CA LEU A 43 3.91 -4.75 11.28
C LEU A 43 4.63 -5.84 10.51
N SER A 44 4.13 -7.07 10.59
CA SER A 44 4.61 -8.15 9.73
C SER A 44 4.44 -7.79 8.24
N GLY A 45 5.23 -8.40 7.37
CA GLY A 45 5.13 -8.15 5.93
C GLY A 45 3.71 -8.40 5.37
N LYS A 46 3.02 -9.43 5.87
CA LYS A 46 1.63 -9.74 5.49
C LYS A 46 0.63 -8.67 5.96
N GLU A 47 0.77 -8.19 7.21
CA GLU A 47 -0.05 -7.10 7.73
C GLU A 47 0.14 -5.83 6.91
N LEU A 48 1.38 -5.45 6.62
CA LEU A 48 1.70 -4.26 5.85
C LEU A 48 1.23 -4.41 4.39
N ALA A 49 1.46 -5.54 3.73
CA ALA A 49 1.01 -5.78 2.35
C ALA A 49 -0.52 -5.66 2.24
N GLY A 50 -1.26 -6.31 3.15
CA GLY A 50 -2.73 -6.19 3.21
C GLY A 50 -3.19 -4.77 3.55
N GLY A 51 -2.43 -4.07 4.37
CA GLY A 51 -2.55 -2.65 4.64
C GLY A 51 -2.43 -1.77 3.40
N CYS A 52 -1.39 -2.01 2.59
CA CYS A 52 -1.14 -1.32 1.32
C CYS A 52 -2.30 -1.50 0.35
N ALA A 53 -2.84 -2.71 0.21
CA ALA A 53 -4.01 -2.95 -0.63
C ALA A 53 -5.21 -2.10 -0.19
N LYS A 54 -5.56 -2.16 1.11
CA LYS A 54 -6.69 -1.42 1.67
C LYS A 54 -6.50 0.08 1.51
N PHE A 55 -5.30 0.58 1.82
CA PHE A 55 -4.98 2.00 1.70
C PHE A 55 -5.04 2.48 0.24
N ALA A 56 -4.44 1.75 -0.70
CA ALA A 56 -4.48 2.10 -2.11
C ALA A 56 -5.92 2.15 -2.66
N ILE A 57 -6.78 1.21 -2.26
CA ILE A 57 -8.20 1.19 -2.65
C ILE A 57 -8.93 2.39 -2.04
N GLU A 58 -8.66 2.74 -0.79
CA GLU A 58 -9.31 3.87 -0.12
C GLU A 58 -8.93 5.21 -0.75
N GLN A 59 -7.66 5.38 -1.18
CA GLN A 59 -7.18 6.62 -1.77
C GLN A 59 -7.49 6.76 -3.26
N TYR A 60 -7.36 5.68 -4.02
CA TYR A 60 -7.39 5.72 -5.50
C TYR A 60 -8.55 4.93 -6.11
N GLY A 61 -9.30 4.19 -5.30
CA GLY A 61 -10.44 3.41 -5.74
C GLY A 61 -10.07 2.48 -6.91
N PRO A 62 -10.84 2.50 -8.01
CA PRO A 62 -10.55 1.66 -9.18
C PRO A 62 -9.21 1.96 -9.88
N MET A 63 -8.61 3.14 -9.64
CA MET A 63 -7.31 3.50 -10.22
C MET A 63 -6.11 2.96 -9.43
N ALA A 64 -6.34 2.34 -8.25
CA ALA A 64 -5.27 1.86 -7.37
C ALA A 64 -4.21 1.04 -8.10
N LYS A 65 -4.61 0.07 -8.94
CA LYS A 65 -3.67 -0.75 -9.71
C LYS A 65 -2.81 0.06 -10.67
N ALA A 66 -3.43 1.01 -11.38
CA ALA A 66 -2.74 1.83 -12.37
C ALA A 66 -1.73 2.77 -11.71
N VAL A 67 -2.11 3.38 -10.58
CA VAL A 67 -1.24 4.25 -9.76
C VAL A 67 -0.05 3.47 -9.21
N LEU A 68 -0.29 2.31 -8.57
CA LEU A 68 0.79 1.46 -8.05
C LEU A 68 1.74 1.01 -9.16
N LYS A 69 1.19 0.56 -10.30
CA LYS A 69 1.98 0.17 -11.47
C LYS A 69 2.82 1.35 -12.00
N HIS A 70 2.25 2.55 -12.04
CA HIS A 70 2.98 3.74 -12.48
C HIS A 70 4.18 4.04 -11.58
N TRP A 71 4.12 3.71 -10.29
CA TRP A 71 5.22 3.86 -9.34
C TRP A 71 6.20 2.67 -9.31
N GLY A 72 6.01 1.68 -10.18
CA GLY A 72 6.85 0.49 -10.26
C GLY A 72 6.42 -0.66 -9.34
N ILE A 73 5.27 -0.53 -8.66
CA ILE A 73 4.74 -1.56 -7.76
C ILE A 73 3.73 -2.43 -8.52
N THR A 74 4.07 -3.70 -8.71
CA THR A 74 3.29 -4.66 -9.50
C THR A 74 2.92 -5.93 -8.76
N LYS A 75 3.63 -6.25 -7.67
CA LYS A 75 3.42 -7.43 -6.83
C LYS A 75 3.75 -7.11 -5.38
N THR A 76 3.36 -7.99 -4.45
CA THR A 76 3.53 -7.74 -3.01
C THR A 76 5.00 -7.67 -2.60
N GLN A 77 5.88 -8.42 -3.27
CA GLN A 77 7.33 -8.39 -3.09
C GLN A 77 7.92 -6.98 -3.32
N ASP A 78 7.29 -6.16 -4.16
CA ASP A 78 7.76 -4.79 -4.41
C ASP A 78 7.63 -3.92 -3.16
N PHE A 79 6.60 -4.13 -2.33
CA PHE A 79 6.49 -3.45 -1.04
C PHE A 79 7.66 -3.83 -0.12
N GLY A 80 8.04 -5.12 -0.10
CA GLY A 80 9.18 -5.60 0.69
C GLY A 80 10.50 -4.98 0.22
N ASN A 81 10.73 -4.89 -1.09
CA ASN A 81 11.90 -4.22 -1.64
C ASN A 81 11.95 -2.73 -1.24
N ILE A 82 10.82 -2.02 -1.34
CA ILE A 82 10.74 -0.59 -0.94
C ILE A 82 11.01 -0.44 0.56
N VAL A 83 10.43 -1.30 1.40
CA VAL A 83 10.67 -1.29 2.85
C VAL A 83 12.15 -1.54 3.17
N ASN A 84 12.79 -2.49 2.49
CA ASN A 84 14.23 -2.73 2.64
C ASN A 84 15.07 -1.52 2.23
N ASN A 85 14.77 -0.90 1.09
CA ASN A 85 15.44 0.35 0.67
C ASN A 85 15.33 1.43 1.76
N MET A 86 14.17 1.53 2.41
CA MET A 86 13.94 2.49 3.51
C MET A 86 14.66 2.11 4.80
N ILE A 87 14.83 0.82 5.09
CA ILE A 87 15.65 0.33 6.23
C ILE A 87 17.11 0.67 6.00
N ASP A 88 17.64 0.42 4.80
CA ASP A 88 19.03 0.72 4.44
C ASP A 88 19.33 2.23 4.54
N ALA A 89 18.34 3.06 4.23
CA ALA A 89 18.39 4.51 4.39
C ALA A 89 18.09 5.01 5.82
N LYS A 90 17.88 4.11 6.79
CA LYS A 90 17.56 4.41 8.19
C LYS A 90 16.25 5.21 8.38
N LEU A 91 15.33 5.12 7.42
CA LEU A 91 13.99 5.71 7.50
C LEU A 91 13.00 4.80 8.24
N LEU A 92 13.24 3.48 8.20
CA LEU A 92 12.48 2.47 8.92
C LEU A 92 13.44 1.58 9.72
N SER A 93 12.91 0.93 10.75
CA SER A 93 13.66 -0.05 11.54
C SER A 93 13.14 -1.46 11.26
N LYS A 94 14.09 -2.38 11.09
CA LYS A 94 13.87 -3.83 10.99
C LYS A 94 13.72 -4.45 12.40
N THR A 95 12.95 -5.53 12.50
CA THR A 95 12.99 -6.48 13.62
C THR A 95 13.73 -7.77 13.24
N GLU A 96 14.18 -8.56 14.20
CA GLU A 96 14.91 -9.81 13.91
C GLU A 96 14.10 -10.83 13.11
N SER A 97 12.77 -10.80 13.25
CA SER A 97 11.83 -11.66 12.54
C SER A 97 11.50 -11.22 11.13
N ASP A 98 11.90 -10.01 10.72
CA ASP A 98 11.51 -9.46 9.42
C ASP A 98 12.27 -10.08 8.27
N SER A 99 11.50 -10.64 7.33
CA SER A 99 12.02 -11.14 6.06
C SER A 99 11.30 -10.52 4.89
N ILE A 100 12.04 -10.26 3.81
CA ILE A 100 11.45 -9.87 2.53
C ILE A 100 10.50 -10.95 2.00
N GLU A 101 10.72 -12.22 2.37
CA GLU A 101 9.86 -13.34 2.00
C GLU A 101 8.46 -13.21 2.61
N ASP A 102 8.26 -12.43 3.68
CA ASP A 102 6.92 -12.18 4.25
C ASP A 102 6.01 -11.39 3.30
N PHE A 103 6.60 -10.75 2.29
CA PHE A 103 5.89 -10.05 1.22
C PHE A 103 5.68 -10.91 -0.02
N LYS A 104 6.18 -12.15 -0.05
CA LYS A 104 6.05 -13.02 -1.20
C LYS A 104 4.64 -13.57 -1.32
N ASP A 105 4.04 -13.35 -2.50
CA ASP A 105 2.77 -13.92 -2.91
C ASP A 105 1.63 -13.76 -1.89
N VAL A 106 1.62 -12.64 -1.14
CA VAL A 106 0.59 -12.38 -0.12
C VAL A 106 -0.78 -12.22 -0.78
N TYR A 107 -0.83 -11.60 -1.96
CA TYR A 107 -2.01 -11.57 -2.81
C TYR A 107 -1.66 -11.28 -4.27
N ASN A 108 -2.57 -11.63 -5.17
CA ASN A 108 -2.49 -11.30 -6.58
C ASN A 108 -3.14 -9.92 -6.85
N PHE A 109 -2.41 -9.02 -7.52
CA PHE A 109 -2.86 -7.66 -7.83
C PHE A 109 -4.05 -7.62 -8.79
N ASP A 110 -4.10 -8.51 -9.79
CA ASP A 110 -5.22 -8.59 -10.73
C ASP A 110 -6.52 -8.96 -10.02
N ILE A 111 -6.45 -9.87 -9.04
CA ILE A 111 -7.61 -10.30 -8.26
C ILE A 111 -8.07 -9.20 -7.30
N VAL A 112 -7.14 -8.61 -6.52
CA VAL A 112 -7.47 -7.64 -5.48
C VAL A 112 -7.95 -6.32 -6.07
N PHE A 113 -7.31 -5.85 -7.14
CA PHE A 113 -7.63 -4.54 -7.72
C PHE A 113 -8.55 -4.61 -8.95
N GLY A 114 -8.66 -5.76 -9.63
CA GLY A 114 -9.54 -5.90 -10.80
C GLY A 114 -11.03 -5.84 -10.45
N ASN A 115 -11.42 -6.39 -9.31
CA ASN A 115 -12.82 -6.53 -8.89
C ASN A 115 -13.40 -5.30 -8.18
N ILE A 116 -12.72 -4.15 -8.22
CA ILE A 116 -13.17 -2.94 -7.50
C ILE A 116 -14.39 -2.32 -8.19
N TRP A 117 -14.43 -2.35 -9.52
CA TRP A 117 -15.54 -1.79 -10.29
C TRP A 117 -16.88 -2.41 -9.91
N ASP A 118 -16.93 -3.74 -9.77
CA ASP A 118 -18.14 -4.46 -9.38
C ASP A 118 -18.62 -4.10 -7.96
N LYS A 119 -17.70 -4.01 -7.00
CA LYS A 119 -18.04 -3.63 -5.62
C LYS A 119 -18.55 -2.20 -5.51
N SER A 120 -17.99 -1.28 -6.29
CA SER A 120 -18.42 0.13 -6.34
C SER A 120 -19.79 0.30 -7.01
N ALA A 121 -20.10 -0.52 -8.01
CA ALA A 121 -21.40 -0.52 -8.68
C ALA A 121 -22.50 -1.07 -7.76
N ILE A 122 -22.21 -2.14 -7.00
CA ILE A 122 -23.15 -2.70 -6.02
C ILE A 122 -23.48 -1.69 -4.93
N ASN A 123 -22.47 -1.00 -4.37
CA ASN A 123 -22.69 -0.04 -3.28
C ASN A 123 -23.50 1.19 -3.73
N ARG A 124 -23.40 1.59 -5.00
CA ARG A 124 -24.23 2.67 -5.58
C ARG A 124 -25.71 2.28 -5.75
N ASN A 125 -26.00 1.01 -6.03
CA ASN A 125 -27.36 0.54 -6.23
C ASN A 125 -28.12 0.30 -4.91
N ILE A 126 -27.43 -0.08 -3.83
CA ILE A 126 -28.04 -0.25 -2.51
C ILE A 126 -28.50 1.11 -1.93
N ASN A 127 -27.68 2.17 -2.05
CA ASN A 127 -28.04 3.51 -1.58
C ASN A 127 -29.18 4.19 -2.36
N ARG A 128 -29.48 3.74 -3.58
CA ARG A 128 -30.63 4.24 -4.36
C ARG A 128 -31.97 3.62 -3.95
N LYS A 129 -31.97 2.35 -3.52
CA LYS A 129 -33.20 1.66 -3.07
C LYS A 129 -33.67 2.08 -1.67
N SER A 130 -32.81 2.68 -0.84
CA SER A 130 -33.17 3.19 0.49
C SER A 130 -33.80 4.59 0.50
N LEU A 131 -33.91 5.26 -0.67
CA LEU A 131 -34.50 6.61 -0.80
C LEU A 131 -35.91 6.63 -1.42
N GLN A 132 -36.48 5.46 -1.74
CA GLN A 132 -37.88 5.33 -2.10
C GLN A 132 -38.59 4.54 -0.99
N GLY A 133 -39.02 5.27 0.05
CA GLY A 133 -39.97 4.76 1.04
C GLY A 133 -41.34 4.53 0.40
N PRO A 134 -42.22 3.71 1.02
CA PRO A 134 -43.49 3.33 0.41
C PRO A 134 -44.38 4.56 0.27
N HIS A 135 -44.95 4.72 -0.93
CA HIS A 135 -46.01 5.68 -1.22
C HIS A 135 -47.27 5.38 -0.40
#